data_AF-A0A1V1P7D4-F1
#
_entry.id   AF-A0A1V1P7D4-F1
#
_cell.length_a   1.000
_cell.length_b   1.000
_cell.length_c   1.000
_cell.angle_alpha   90.00
_cell.angle_beta   90.00
_cell.angle_gamma   90.00
#
_symmetry.space_group_name_H-M   'P 1'
#
loop_
_entity.id
_entity.type
_entity.pdbx_description
1 polymer ?
#
loop_
_entity_poly.entity_id
_entity_poly.type
_entity_poly.pdbx_seq_one_letter_code
_entity_poly.pdbx_strand_id
1 'polypeptide(L)'
;MKSKLTTMTIILTLIASIIYAQNIPQKISFQGRLIDANTQKPVTAEKNFTFKIGNWIEEHIKVQVSNGLYSVILGSINPIPLDLFNNWQANMKILVDGKEMAPDIEMVSVPYAFETVYSKSLNGNFRTPDIA
;
A
#
# COMPACT_ATOMS: atom_id res chain seq x y z
N MET A 1 40.70 13.19 -36.61
CA MET A 1 40.36 13.54 -35.21
C MET A 1 38.85 13.62 -34.97
N LYS A 2 38.04 14.14 -35.91
CA LYS A 2 36.57 14.23 -35.79
C LYS A 2 35.84 12.87 -35.71
N SER A 3 36.32 11.84 -36.41
CA SER A 3 35.72 10.49 -36.40
C SER A 3 35.89 9.75 -35.07
N LYS A 4 37.04 9.92 -34.39
CA LYS A 4 37.27 9.34 -33.05
C LYS A 4 36.41 10.01 -31.98
N LEU A 5 36.11 11.30 -32.16
CA LEU A 5 35.26 12.07 -31.25
C LEU A 5 33.79 11.64 -31.36
N THR A 6 33.28 11.42 -32.58
CA THR A 6 31.90 10.93 -32.78
C THR A 6 31.70 9.50 -32.28
N THR A 7 32.68 8.60 -32.46
CA THR A 7 32.59 7.24 -31.90
C THR A 7 32.56 7.25 -30.37
N MET A 8 33.31 8.15 -29.74
CA MET A 8 33.34 8.30 -28.28
C MET A 8 32.01 8.83 -27.73
N THR A 9 31.35 9.75 -28.45
CA THR A 9 30.03 10.25 -28.08
C THR A 9 28.97 9.15 -28.15
N ILE A 10 28.98 8.32 -29.19
CA ILE A 10 28.01 7.22 -29.36
C ILE A 10 28.15 6.17 -28.25
N ILE A 11 29.38 5.84 -27.84
CA ILE A 11 29.64 4.89 -26.75
C ILE A 11 29.15 5.46 -25.41
N LEU A 12 29.30 6.76 -25.17
CA LEU A 12 28.85 7.41 -23.94
C LEU A 12 27.31 7.43 -23.83
N THR A 13 26.59 7.62 -24.94
CA THR A 13 25.12 7.58 -24.94
C THR A 13 24.56 6.16 -24.76
N LEU A 14 25.28 5.14 -25.22
CA LEU A 14 24.87 3.72 -25.07
C LEU A 14 25.04 3.18 -23.64
N ILE A 15 25.93 3.77 -22.83
CA ILE A 15 26.13 3.37 -21.42
C ILE A 15 25.06 4.02 -20.52
N ALA A 16 24.50 5.16 -20.92
CA ALA A 16 23.51 5.90 -20.14
C ALA A 16 22.11 5.26 -20.09
N SER A 17 21.83 4.25 -20.92
CA SER A 17 20.51 3.62 -21.06
C SER A 17 20.29 2.36 -20.21
N ILE A 18 21.25 1.96 -19.36
CA ILE A 18 21.24 0.63 -18.70
C ILE A 18 20.52 0.63 -17.33
N ILE A 19 20.01 1.75 -16.82
CA ILE A 19 19.46 1.79 -15.46
C ILE A 19 18.03 2.36 -15.42
N TYR A 20 17.11 1.62 -16.02
CA TYR A 20 15.71 1.68 -15.62
C TYR A 20 15.30 0.27 -15.19
N ALA A 21 15.67 -0.11 -13.97
CA ALA A 21 15.03 -1.24 -13.31
C ALA A 21 13.56 -0.87 -13.14
N GLN A 22 12.70 -1.42 -13.99
CA GLN A 22 11.26 -1.30 -13.88
C GLN A 22 10.82 -2.14 -12.67
N ASN A 23 10.97 -1.58 -11.47
CA ASN A 23 10.34 -2.12 -10.28
C ASN A 23 8.84 -2.11 -10.54
N ILE A 24 8.22 -3.27 -10.70
CA ILE A 24 6.77 -3.38 -10.84
C ILE A 24 6.18 -2.76 -9.55
N PRO A 25 5.51 -1.59 -9.64
CA PRO A 25 5.07 -0.89 -8.43
C PRO A 25 4.11 -1.78 -7.66
N GLN A 26 4.49 -2.16 -6.45
CA GLN A 26 3.60 -2.89 -5.56
C GLN A 26 2.56 -1.91 -5.02
N LYS A 27 1.28 -2.30 -5.12
CA LYS A 27 0.16 -1.53 -4.58
C LYS A 27 -0.56 -2.36 -3.54
N ILE A 28 -0.96 -1.73 -2.44
CA ILE A 28 -1.67 -2.39 -1.34
C ILE A 28 -2.94 -1.60 -1.06
N SER A 29 -4.10 -2.25 -1.17
CA SER A 29 -5.36 -1.67 -0.68
C SER A 29 -5.34 -1.64 0.83
N PHE A 30 -5.55 -0.47 1.42
CA PHE A 30 -5.56 -0.29 2.86
C PHE A 30 -6.85 0.40 3.31
N GLN A 31 -7.53 -0.18 4.28
CA GLN A 31 -8.81 0.29 4.80
C GLN A 31 -8.77 0.34 6.31
N GLY A 32 -9.46 1.31 6.90
CA GLY A 32 -9.51 1.46 8.34
C GLY A 32 -10.75 2.17 8.83
N ARG A 33 -10.90 2.20 10.17
CA ARG A 33 -11.95 2.93 10.85
C ARG A 33 -11.36 3.98 11.78
N LEU A 34 -11.73 5.24 11.57
CA LEU A 34 -11.34 6.39 12.38
C LEU A 34 -12.46 6.77 13.36
N ILE A 35 -12.15 6.70 14.64
CA ILE A 35 -13.03 7.08 15.75
C ILE A 35 -12.44 8.31 16.43
N ASP A 36 -13.30 9.28 16.74
CA ASP A 36 -12.91 10.45 17.52
C ASP A 36 -12.69 10.05 18.99
N ALA A 37 -11.49 10.32 19.51
CA ALA A 37 -11.09 9.87 20.84
C ALA A 37 -11.91 10.52 21.97
N ASN A 38 -12.41 11.75 21.79
CA ASN A 38 -13.13 12.49 22.83
C ASN A 38 -14.61 12.08 22.88
N THR A 39 -15.22 11.95 21.70
CA THR A 39 -16.66 11.71 21.56
C THR A 39 -17.01 10.23 21.41
N GLN A 40 -16.02 9.38 21.13
CA GLN A 40 -16.18 7.95 20.82
C GLN A 40 -17.11 7.69 19.61
N LYS A 41 -17.28 8.70 18.73
CA LYS A 41 -18.13 8.61 17.54
C LYS A 41 -17.30 8.41 16.26
N PRO A 42 -17.88 7.79 15.22
CA PRO A 42 -17.21 7.68 13.93
C PRO A 42 -17.03 9.04 13.27
N VAL A 43 -15.84 9.29 12.71
CA VAL A 43 -15.53 10.54 12.01
C VAL A 43 -16.18 10.55 10.63
N THR A 44 -16.78 11.66 10.22
CA THR A 44 -17.25 11.87 8.83
C THR A 44 -16.73 13.22 8.34
N ALA A 45 -15.58 13.20 7.67
CA ALA A 45 -14.87 14.38 7.19
C ALA A 45 -13.77 13.97 6.19
N GLU A 46 -13.27 14.93 5.42
CA GLU A 46 -11.99 14.76 4.72
C GLU A 46 -10.83 14.83 5.71
N LYS A 47 -9.84 13.95 5.54
CA LYS A 47 -8.66 13.85 6.38
C LYS A 47 -7.41 13.62 5.55
N ASN A 48 -6.28 14.17 6.03
CA ASN A 48 -4.99 13.88 5.43
C ASN A 48 -4.36 12.70 6.16
N PHE A 49 -3.88 11.72 5.40
CA PHE A 49 -3.23 10.53 5.93
C PHE A 49 -1.77 10.48 5.47
N THR A 50 -0.87 10.19 6.41
CA THR A 50 0.52 9.86 6.11
C THR A 50 0.79 8.44 6.59
N PHE A 51 1.23 7.58 5.68
CA PHE A 51 1.62 6.21 5.97
C PHE A 51 3.13 6.12 5.97
N LYS A 52 3.70 5.44 6.97
CA LYS A 52 5.14 5.18 7.05
C LYS A 52 5.40 3.72 7.32
N ILE A 53 6.32 3.12 6.57
CA ILE A 53 6.80 1.75 6.77
C ILE A 53 8.31 1.82 6.64
N GLY A 54 9.06 1.61 7.73
CA GLY A 54 10.50 1.86 7.73
C GLY A 54 10.83 3.26 7.22
N ASN A 55 11.60 3.34 6.12
CA ASN A 55 11.97 4.60 5.46
C ASN A 55 10.98 5.05 4.37
N TRP A 56 10.02 4.21 3.99
CA TRP A 56 9.01 4.54 2.98
C TRP A 56 7.91 5.40 3.59
N ILE A 57 7.50 6.45 2.87
CA ILE A 57 6.47 7.40 3.28
C ILE A 57 5.54 7.67 2.10
N GLU A 58 4.24 7.66 2.34
CA GLU A 58 3.24 8.09 1.36
C GLU A 58 2.16 8.98 2.00
N GLU A 59 1.79 10.06 1.32
CA GLU A 59 0.81 11.03 1.78
C GLU A 59 -0.42 11.03 0.87
N HIS A 60 -1.59 10.88 1.49
CA HIS A 60 -2.90 10.99 0.86
C HIS A 60 -3.61 12.22 1.42
N ILE A 61 -3.87 13.21 0.56
CA ILE A 61 -4.58 14.43 0.95
C ILE A 61 -6.08 14.29 0.69
N LYS A 62 -6.90 14.88 1.55
CA LYS A 62 -8.37 14.94 1.42
C LYS A 62 -9.03 13.56 1.21
N VAL A 63 -8.59 12.56 1.96
CA VAL A 63 -9.25 11.24 1.96
C VAL A 63 -10.61 11.38 2.63
N GLN A 64 -11.68 11.03 1.91
CA GLN A 64 -13.02 11.03 2.46
C GLN A 64 -13.17 9.92 3.50
N VAL A 65 -13.41 10.32 4.75
CA VAL A 65 -13.85 9.42 5.81
C VAL A 65 -15.37 9.52 5.91
N SER A 66 -16.05 8.39 5.85
CA SER A 66 -17.52 8.32 5.94
C SER A 66 -17.93 7.30 7.01
N ASN A 67 -18.64 7.76 8.03
CA ASN A 67 -19.03 6.94 9.19
C ASN A 67 -17.83 6.18 9.80
N GLY A 68 -16.69 6.87 9.87
CA GLY A 68 -15.41 6.37 10.34
C GLY A 68 -14.64 5.56 9.29
N LEU A 69 -15.24 5.08 8.21
CA LEU A 69 -14.55 4.23 7.24
C LEU A 69 -13.78 5.05 6.22
N TYR A 70 -12.58 4.60 5.88
CA TYR A 70 -11.76 5.13 4.80
C TYR A 70 -11.05 3.99 4.05
N SER A 71 -10.67 4.27 2.80
CA SER A 71 -9.94 3.36 1.93
C SER A 71 -8.93 4.14 1.10
N VAL A 72 -7.71 3.62 0.99
CA VAL A 72 -6.63 4.18 0.16
C VAL A 72 -5.89 3.04 -0.56
N ILE A 73 -5.18 3.40 -1.62
CA ILE A 73 -4.28 2.48 -2.32
C ILE A 73 -2.84 2.93 -2.05
N LEU A 74 -2.14 2.23 -1.18
CA LEU A 74 -0.74 2.47 -0.89
C LEU A 74 0.12 2.09 -2.10
N GLY A 75 1.18 2.85 -2.36
CA GLY A 75 2.04 2.66 -3.53
C GLY A 75 1.47 3.27 -4.81
N SER A 76 0.32 3.95 -4.73
CA SER A 76 -0.26 4.67 -5.87
C SER A 76 0.37 6.04 -6.11
N ILE A 77 0.95 6.64 -5.07
CA ILE A 77 1.58 7.96 -5.13
C ILE A 77 3.10 7.82 -5.03
N ASN A 78 3.60 7.04 -4.07
CA ASN A 78 5.01 6.71 -3.90
C ASN A 78 5.19 5.18 -3.99
N PRO A 79 5.64 4.63 -5.14
CA PRO A 79 5.78 3.19 -5.34
C PRO A 79 6.46 2.48 -4.17
N ILE A 80 5.88 1.37 -3.72
CA ILE A 80 6.45 0.58 -2.64
C ILE A 80 7.69 -0.16 -3.16
N PRO A 81 8.88 0.02 -2.54
CA PRO A 81 10.08 -0.72 -2.90
C PRO A 81 9.93 -2.22 -2.63
N LEU A 82 10.44 -3.06 -3.52
CA LEU A 82 10.37 -4.53 -3.38
C LEU A 82 11.09 -5.05 -2.13
N ASP A 83 12.12 -4.33 -1.69
CA ASP A 83 12.94 -4.66 -0.53
C ASP A 83 12.34 -4.20 0.80
N LEU A 84 11.25 -3.41 0.77
CA LEU A 84 10.62 -2.84 1.96
C LEU A 84 10.18 -3.90 2.97
N PHE A 85 9.76 -5.07 2.48
CA PHE A 85 9.25 -6.18 3.29
C PHE A 85 10.25 -7.31 3.50
N ASN A 86 11.50 -7.17 3.03
CA ASN A 86 12.52 -8.20 3.20
C ASN A 86 12.95 -8.36 4.67
N ASN A 87 12.74 -7.34 5.49
CA ASN A 87 12.91 -7.40 6.94
C ASN A 87 11.55 -7.72 7.57
N TRP A 88 11.42 -8.89 8.19
CA TRP A 88 10.18 -9.49 8.72
C TRP A 88 9.43 -8.70 9.82
N GLN A 89 9.74 -7.42 10.03
CA GLN A 89 9.18 -6.55 11.09
C GLN A 89 8.82 -5.17 10.54
N ALA A 90 8.08 -5.12 9.44
CA ALA A 90 7.57 -3.87 8.88
C ALA A 90 6.37 -3.39 9.71
N ASN A 91 6.59 -2.58 10.74
CA ASN A 91 5.50 -1.87 11.41
C ASN A 91 5.08 -0.65 10.59
N MET A 92 3.78 -0.52 10.34
CA MET A 92 3.19 0.63 9.69
C MET A 92 2.74 1.66 10.74
N LYS A 93 3.21 2.89 10.56
CA LYS A 93 2.74 4.06 11.29
C LYS A 93 1.76 4.84 10.44
N ILE A 94 0.72 5.36 11.07
CA ILE A 94 -0.29 6.20 10.42
C ILE A 94 -0.37 7.52 11.15
N LEU A 95 -0.31 8.62 10.41
CA LEU A 95 -0.62 9.94 10.92
C LEU A 95 -1.90 10.45 10.26
N VAL A 96 -2.81 11.00 11.05
CA VAL A 96 -4.04 11.65 10.59
C VAL A 96 -3.96 13.13 10.93
N ASP A 97 -4.04 14.00 9.92
CA ASP A 97 -3.82 15.45 10.04
C ASP A 97 -2.53 15.80 10.83
N GLY A 98 -1.46 15.02 10.60
CA GLY A 98 -0.16 15.21 11.25
C GLY A 98 -0.05 14.63 12.67
N LYS A 99 -1.11 14.01 13.20
CA LYS A 99 -1.07 13.33 14.51
C LYS A 99 -0.85 11.83 14.33
N GLU A 100 0.19 11.30 14.96
CA GLU A 100 0.49 9.86 14.97
C GLU A 100 -0.58 9.07 15.74
N MET A 101 -1.03 7.99 15.12
CA MET A 101 -1.98 7.02 15.67
C MET A 101 -1.21 5.88 16.33
N ALA A 102 -1.67 5.42 17.49
CA ALA A 102 -1.08 4.29 18.20
C ALA A 102 -2.16 3.22 18.50
N PRO A 103 -1.79 1.93 18.59
CA PRO A 103 -0.46 1.36 18.34
C PRO A 103 -0.09 1.31 16.85
N ASP A 104 1.19 1.10 16.55
CA ASP A 104 1.66 0.79 15.20
C ASP A 104 0.98 -0.50 14.69
N ILE A 105 0.73 -0.58 13.39
CA ILE A 105 0.13 -1.75 12.76
C ILE A 105 1.25 -2.69 12.33
N GLU A 106 1.33 -3.86 12.96
CA GLU A 106 2.25 -4.92 12.53
C GLU A 106 1.81 -5.47 11.16
N MET A 107 2.67 -5.33 10.15
CA MET A 107 2.40 -5.94 8.84
C MET A 107 2.84 -7.40 8.90
N VAL A 108 1.99 -8.26 9.44
CA VAL A 108 2.19 -9.71 9.37
C VAL A 108 2.04 -10.16 7.92
N SER A 109 3.05 -10.89 7.43
CA SER A 109 3.20 -11.21 6.02
C SER A 109 2.04 -12.06 5.47
N VAL A 110 1.05 -11.40 4.87
CA VAL A 110 0.58 -11.74 3.53
C VAL A 110 -0.10 -10.51 2.91
N PRO A 111 0.58 -9.78 2.02
CA PRO A 111 -0.08 -8.86 1.08
C PRO A 111 -0.99 -9.60 0.06
N TYR A 112 -1.22 -10.90 0.26
CA TYR A 112 -1.98 -11.81 -0.61
C TYR A 112 -3.26 -12.37 0.03
N ALA A 113 -3.59 -12.00 1.29
CA ALA A 113 -4.82 -12.44 1.96
C ALA A 113 -6.08 -11.59 1.60
N PHE A 114 -6.05 -10.88 0.47
CA PHE A 114 -7.24 -10.25 -0.13
C PHE A 114 -7.80 -11.05 -1.32
N GLU A 115 -7.20 -12.19 -1.67
CA GLU A 115 -7.82 -13.18 -2.55
C GLU A 115 -8.70 -14.13 -1.70
N THR A 116 -10.00 -13.86 -1.73
CA THR A 116 -11.06 -14.87 -1.53
C THR A 116 -11.23 -15.44 -0.11
N VAL A 117 -12.16 -14.86 0.64
CA VAL A 117 -12.97 -15.62 1.59
C VAL A 117 -14.43 -15.44 1.18
N TYR A 118 -14.97 -16.51 0.59
CA TYR A 118 -16.34 -16.76 0.09
C TYR A 118 -16.68 -16.43 -1.37
N SER A 119 -16.40 -17.39 -2.26
CA SER A 119 -17.49 -18.13 -2.92
C SER A 119 -17.05 -19.56 -3.20
N LYS A 120 -17.40 -20.44 -2.27
CA LYS A 120 -17.30 -21.88 -2.40
C LYS A 120 -18.33 -22.34 -3.43
N SER A 121 -17.90 -22.63 -4.65
CA SER A 121 -18.64 -23.55 -5.53
C SER A 121 -18.01 -24.93 -5.35
N LEU A 122 -18.45 -25.67 -4.32
CA LEU A 122 -18.29 -27.11 -4.34
C LEU A 122 -19.38 -27.67 -5.24
N ASN A 123 -18.95 -28.21 -6.36
CA ASN A 123 -19.71 -29.22 -7.07
C ASN A 123 -19.77 -30.46 -6.15
N GLY A 124 -20.84 -30.60 -5.35
CA GLY A 124 -20.91 -31.66 -4.35
C GLY A 124 -22.08 -31.57 -3.38
N ASN A 125 -23.26 -31.91 -3.89
CA ASN A 125 -24.41 -32.52 -3.21
C ASN A 125 -24.74 -32.03 -1.76
N PHE A 126 -25.58 -30.99 -1.66
CA PHE A 126 -26.15 -30.56 -0.39
C PHE A 126 -27.36 -31.43 -0.02
N ARG A 127 -27.25 -32.22 1.05
CA ARG A 127 -28.41 -32.73 1.79
C ARG A 127 -28.65 -31.79 2.96
N THR A 128 -29.84 -31.21 3.03
CA THR A 128 -30.29 -30.39 4.15
C THR A 128 -30.49 -31.27 5.39
N PRO A 129 -30.04 -30.86 6.58
CA PRO A 129 -30.54 -31.44 7.83
C PRO A 129 -31.90 -30.81 8.15
N ASP A 130 -32.88 -31.68 8.39
CA ASP A 130 -34.22 -31.35 8.87
C ASP A 130 -34.17 -30.58 10.19
N ILE A 131 -35.10 -29.64 10.30
CA ILE A 131 -35.44 -28.88 11.50
C ILE A 131 -36.15 -29.78 12.52
N ALA A 132 -35.68 -29.76 13.76
CA ALA A 132 -36.43 -30.09 14.96
C ALA A 132 -35.97 -29.18 16.11
#